data_AF-A0A559VJC0-F1
#
_entry.id   AF-A0A559VJC0-F1
#
_cell.length_a   1.000
_cell.length_b   1.000
_cell.length_c   1.000
_cell.angle_alpha   90.00
_cell.angle_beta   90.00
_cell.angle_gamma   90.00
#
_symmetry.space_group_name_H-M   'P 1'
#
loop_
_entity.id
_entity.type
_entity.pdbx_description
1 polymer ?
#
loop_
_entity_poly.entity_id
_entity_poly.type
_entity_poly.pdbx_seq_one_letter_code
_entity_poly.pdbx_strand_id
1 'polypeptide(L)'
;MSHPLRGATALVRKRARLEEAGVSWENAAKASAKISDPEQVARSRQFPFRYLAAYRHAPSLRWAYPLEQALGHSLAHVPALPGRTLVLVDRSGSMFWSQVSERDRLTRADAAAIFGTALALRAADADLVEFGSTSAPVEFRKGESVLKILERFGNLGGTDTTEAVRRHYRKHDRVLIVTDEQYAPHQQGDPTAQIPSRVPVYTWNLEGYRAGHGPSGTGNRHTFGGLSDAAFRMVSLLEDARDSRWPWQA
;
A
#
# COMPACT_ATOMS: atom_id res chain seq x y z
N MET A 1 -0.77 -39.72 -10.13
CA MET A 1 -2.12 -39.13 -9.98
C MET A 1 -2.03 -37.62 -10.17
N SER A 2 -2.50 -37.12 -11.30
CA SER A 2 -2.52 -35.68 -11.62
C SER A 2 -3.63 -34.97 -10.83
N HIS A 3 -3.27 -34.13 -9.87
CA HIS A 3 -4.25 -33.24 -9.25
C HIS A 3 -4.66 -32.16 -10.26
N PRO A 4 -5.96 -31.80 -10.37
CA PRO A 4 -6.41 -30.75 -11.28
C PRO A 4 -5.70 -29.44 -10.96
N LEU A 5 -5.36 -28.69 -12.01
CA LEU A 5 -4.69 -27.38 -12.00
C LEU A 5 -5.38 -26.40 -11.03
N ARG A 6 -4.95 -26.38 -9.75
CA ARG A 6 -5.42 -25.42 -8.75
C ARG A 6 -5.12 -24.00 -9.23
N GLY A 7 -6.03 -23.03 -9.02
CA GLY A 7 -5.80 -21.62 -9.36
C GLY A 7 -4.63 -21.01 -8.58
N ALA A 8 -3.99 -19.96 -9.12
CA ALA A 8 -2.80 -19.34 -8.53
C ALA A 8 -2.99 -18.94 -7.05
N THR A 9 -4.14 -18.37 -6.69
CA THR A 9 -4.48 -18.01 -5.31
C THR A 9 -4.46 -19.19 -4.34
N ALA A 10 -4.90 -20.38 -4.80
CA ALA A 10 -4.86 -21.58 -3.97
C ALA A 10 -3.42 -22.09 -3.77
N LEU A 11 -2.55 -21.93 -4.77
CA LEU A 11 -1.13 -22.25 -4.67
C LEU A 11 -0.41 -21.29 -3.73
N VAL A 12 -0.67 -19.98 -3.84
CA VAL A 12 -0.17 -18.99 -2.89
C VAL A 12 -0.50 -19.41 -1.46
N ARG A 13 -1.76 -19.76 -1.15
CA ARG A 13 -2.15 -20.16 0.22
C ARG A 13 -1.53 -21.47 0.69
N LYS A 14 -1.30 -22.44 -0.21
CA LYS A 14 -0.86 -23.80 0.16
C LYS A 14 0.66 -24.01 0.09
N ARG A 15 1.44 -23.03 -0.38
CA ARG A 15 2.89 -23.13 -0.57
C ARG A 15 3.66 -23.75 0.60
N ALA A 16 3.39 -23.34 1.84
CA ALA A 16 4.06 -23.88 3.04
C ALA A 16 3.79 -25.39 3.18
N ARG A 17 2.54 -25.81 3.04
CA ARG A 17 2.15 -27.23 3.06
C ARG A 17 2.76 -28.02 1.90
N LEU A 18 2.96 -27.40 0.74
CA LEU A 18 3.62 -28.06 -0.39
C LEU A 18 5.11 -28.29 -0.09
N GLU A 19 5.79 -27.31 0.51
CA GLU A 19 7.17 -27.46 0.95
C GLU A 19 7.31 -28.55 2.01
N GLU A 20 6.45 -28.54 3.04
CA GLU A 20 6.41 -29.57 4.10
C GLU A 20 6.13 -30.97 3.56
N ALA A 21 5.27 -31.09 2.53
CA ALA A 21 4.97 -32.35 1.87
C ALA A 21 6.11 -32.86 0.97
N GLY A 22 7.24 -32.14 0.87
CA GLY A 22 8.40 -32.58 0.09
C GLY A 22 8.12 -32.71 -1.39
N VAL A 23 7.26 -31.83 -1.96
CA VAL A 23 6.92 -31.92 -3.39
C VAL A 23 8.17 -31.86 -4.27
N SER A 24 8.17 -32.67 -5.34
CA SER A 24 9.28 -32.73 -6.29
C SER A 24 9.59 -31.34 -6.86
N TRP A 25 10.85 -31.13 -7.24
CA TRP A 25 11.27 -29.86 -7.81
C TRP A 25 10.42 -29.49 -9.05
N GLU A 26 10.16 -30.44 -9.94
CA GLU A 26 9.33 -30.20 -11.13
C GLU A 26 7.92 -29.69 -10.80
N ASN A 27 7.27 -30.24 -9.76
CA ASN A 27 5.95 -29.80 -9.34
C ASN A 27 5.98 -28.43 -8.65
N ALA A 28 7.01 -28.16 -7.85
CA ALA A 28 7.20 -26.85 -7.27
C ALA A 28 7.49 -25.80 -8.35
N ALA A 29 8.30 -26.11 -9.37
CA ALA A 29 8.57 -25.23 -10.50
C ALA A 29 7.29 -24.89 -11.27
N LYS A 30 6.44 -25.88 -11.56
CA LYS A 30 5.12 -25.67 -12.19
C LYS A 30 4.21 -24.78 -11.34
N ALA A 31 4.19 -24.99 -10.03
CA ALA A 31 3.41 -24.16 -9.12
C ALA A 31 3.94 -22.72 -9.06
N SER A 32 5.25 -22.56 -8.93
CA SER A 32 5.95 -21.26 -8.94
C SER A 32 5.68 -20.49 -10.23
N ALA A 33 5.84 -21.12 -11.39
CA ALA A 33 5.55 -20.51 -12.69
C ALA A 33 4.11 -20.00 -12.76
N LYS A 34 3.14 -20.76 -12.23
CA LYS A 34 1.73 -20.36 -12.20
C LYS A 34 1.44 -19.23 -11.20
N ILE A 35 2.19 -19.15 -10.09
CA ILE A 35 2.05 -18.06 -9.12
C ILE A 35 2.53 -16.74 -9.72
N SER A 36 3.66 -16.76 -10.44
CA SER A 36 4.26 -15.59 -11.06
C SER A 36 3.72 -15.26 -12.45
N ASP A 37 2.84 -16.07 -13.02
CA ASP A 37 2.26 -15.83 -14.35
C ASP A 37 1.39 -14.54 -14.34
N PRO A 38 1.73 -13.53 -15.16
CA PRO A 38 1.00 -12.26 -15.19
C PRO A 38 -0.48 -12.43 -15.55
N GLU A 39 -0.85 -13.40 -16.39
CA GLU A 39 -2.25 -13.65 -16.72
C GLU A 39 -3.01 -14.23 -15.53
N GLN A 40 -2.37 -15.10 -14.75
CA GLN A 40 -2.98 -15.69 -13.56
C GLN A 40 -3.14 -14.63 -12.47
N VAL A 41 -2.12 -13.77 -12.29
CA VAL A 41 -2.20 -12.63 -11.37
C VAL A 41 -3.35 -11.72 -11.81
N ALA A 42 -3.43 -11.32 -13.07
CA ALA A 42 -4.50 -10.48 -13.61
C ALA A 42 -5.90 -11.08 -13.37
N ARG A 43 -6.07 -12.38 -13.65
CA ARG A 43 -7.34 -13.10 -13.40
C ARG A 43 -7.70 -13.19 -11.92
N SER A 44 -6.71 -13.26 -11.04
CA SER A 44 -6.94 -13.38 -9.60
C SER A 44 -7.57 -12.12 -8.98
N ARG A 45 -7.38 -10.95 -9.61
CA ARG A 45 -7.76 -9.62 -9.09
C ARG A 45 -7.22 -9.34 -7.68
N GLN A 46 -6.19 -10.07 -7.25
CA GLN A 46 -5.57 -9.89 -5.94
C GLN A 46 -4.65 -8.67 -5.97
N PHE A 47 -4.69 -7.89 -4.89
CA PHE A 47 -3.86 -6.69 -4.75
C PHE A 47 -2.52 -7.02 -4.06
N PRO A 48 -1.56 -6.07 -4.09
CA PRO A 48 -0.20 -6.26 -3.57
C PRO A 48 -0.09 -6.85 -2.16
N PHE A 49 -0.95 -6.45 -1.23
CA PHE A 49 -0.89 -6.92 0.16
C PHE A 49 -0.93 -8.44 0.30
N ARG A 50 -1.73 -9.12 -0.54
CA ARG A 50 -1.88 -10.57 -0.49
C ARG A 50 -0.60 -11.29 -0.89
N TYR A 51 0.10 -10.80 -1.90
CA TYR A 51 1.35 -11.39 -2.38
C TYR A 51 2.52 -11.10 -1.45
N LEU A 52 2.57 -9.91 -0.85
CA LEU A 52 3.61 -9.61 0.12
C LEU A 52 3.48 -10.43 1.40
N ALA A 53 2.27 -10.52 1.96
CA ALA A 53 2.04 -11.39 3.11
C ALA A 53 2.50 -12.82 2.78
N ALA A 54 2.25 -13.27 1.55
CA ALA A 54 2.77 -14.55 1.11
C ALA A 54 4.31 -14.61 1.01
N TYR A 55 4.95 -13.56 0.48
CA TYR A 55 6.40 -13.46 0.32
C TYR A 55 7.14 -13.51 1.66
N ARG A 56 6.66 -12.79 2.69
CA ARG A 56 7.32 -12.78 4.01
C ARG A 56 7.26 -14.13 4.72
N HIS A 57 6.21 -14.91 4.52
CA HIS A 57 6.13 -16.30 4.97
C HIS A 57 6.43 -17.27 3.81
N ALA A 58 7.34 -16.92 2.91
CA ALA A 58 7.83 -17.87 1.93
C ALA A 58 8.77 -18.84 2.66
N PRO A 59 8.54 -20.16 2.59
CA PRO A 59 9.34 -21.13 3.34
C PRO A 59 10.76 -21.31 2.76
N SER A 60 10.98 -20.86 1.51
CA SER A 60 12.29 -20.90 0.85
C SER A 60 12.33 -19.92 -0.34
N LEU A 61 13.53 -19.64 -0.84
CA LEU A 61 13.76 -18.76 -2.01
C LEU A 61 12.99 -19.22 -3.26
N ARG A 62 12.75 -20.53 -3.38
CA ARG A 62 11.94 -21.18 -4.42
C ARG A 62 10.54 -20.58 -4.56
N TRP A 63 9.98 -20.12 -3.44
CA TRP A 63 8.65 -19.51 -3.37
C TRP A 63 8.73 -17.99 -3.27
N ALA A 64 9.77 -17.46 -2.62
CA ALA A 64 9.95 -16.02 -2.47
C ALA A 64 10.04 -15.31 -3.82
N TYR A 65 10.90 -15.77 -4.73
CA TYR A 65 11.11 -15.10 -6.02
C TYR A 65 9.83 -15.04 -6.89
N PRO A 66 9.06 -16.14 -7.10
CA PRO A 66 7.79 -16.07 -7.80
C PRO A 66 6.75 -15.15 -7.14
N LEU A 67 6.75 -15.06 -5.81
CA LEU A 67 5.84 -14.17 -5.08
C LEU A 67 6.22 -12.70 -5.24
N GLU A 68 7.52 -12.38 -5.32
CA GLU A 68 7.99 -11.04 -5.69
C GLU A 68 7.55 -10.66 -7.10
N GLN A 69 7.70 -11.56 -8.08
CA GLN A 69 7.22 -11.32 -9.44
C GLN A 69 5.70 -11.10 -9.47
N ALA A 70 4.95 -11.95 -8.77
CA ALA A 70 3.50 -11.82 -8.67
C ALA A 70 3.07 -10.52 -7.98
N LEU A 71 3.81 -10.07 -6.96
CA LEU A 71 3.63 -8.78 -6.31
C LEU A 71 3.79 -7.64 -7.33
N GLY A 72 4.85 -7.66 -8.14
CA GLY A 72 5.06 -6.69 -9.22
C GLY A 72 3.92 -6.66 -10.23
N HIS A 73 3.47 -7.82 -10.71
CA HIS A 73 2.32 -7.92 -11.62
C HIS A 73 1.01 -7.41 -10.99
N SER A 74 0.81 -7.64 -9.69
CA SER A 74 -0.40 -7.23 -8.99
C SER A 74 -0.56 -5.70 -8.87
N LEU A 75 0.52 -4.93 -9.05
CA LEU A 75 0.45 -3.47 -9.14
C LEU A 75 -0.45 -3.00 -10.30
N ALA A 76 -0.63 -3.83 -11.34
CA ALA A 76 -1.55 -3.53 -12.43
C ALA A 76 -3.00 -3.34 -11.96
N HIS A 77 -3.39 -3.92 -10.82
CA HIS A 77 -4.73 -3.75 -10.23
C HIS A 77 -4.91 -2.48 -9.42
N VAL A 78 -3.82 -1.82 -9.04
CA VAL A 78 -3.88 -0.52 -8.37
C VAL A 78 -4.21 0.53 -9.44
N PRO A 79 -5.28 1.32 -9.28
CA PRO A 79 -5.64 2.34 -10.25
C PRO A 79 -4.48 3.30 -10.53
N ALA A 80 -4.36 3.72 -11.79
CA ALA A 80 -3.43 4.78 -12.14
C ALA A 80 -3.94 6.11 -11.57
N LEU A 81 -3.04 6.91 -11.01
CA LEU A 81 -3.38 8.23 -10.47
C LEU A 81 -2.82 9.31 -11.40
N PRO A 82 -3.66 10.04 -12.17
CA PRO A 82 -3.18 11.09 -13.07
C PRO A 82 -2.68 12.31 -12.29
N GLY A 83 -1.84 13.16 -12.89
CA GLY A 83 -1.32 14.34 -12.19
C GLY A 83 -0.29 14.03 -11.09
N ARG A 84 0.05 15.04 -10.30
CA ARG A 84 1.14 15.00 -9.32
C ARG A 84 0.63 14.68 -7.92
N THR A 85 1.18 13.64 -7.30
CA THR A 85 0.70 13.10 -6.02
C THR A 85 1.78 13.18 -4.95
N LEU A 86 1.48 13.78 -3.80
CA LEU A 86 2.33 13.65 -2.61
C LEU A 86 1.86 12.44 -1.81
N VAL A 87 2.76 11.51 -1.51
CA VAL A 87 2.49 10.33 -0.68
C VAL A 87 3.34 10.40 0.58
N LEU A 88 2.72 10.69 1.71
CA LEU A 88 3.34 10.74 3.02
C LEU A 88 3.06 9.41 3.76
N VAL A 89 4.12 8.69 4.11
CA VAL A 89 4.05 7.42 4.84
C VAL A 89 4.61 7.61 6.24
N ASP A 90 3.78 7.36 7.24
CA ASP A 90 4.16 7.45 8.65
C ASP A 90 5.07 6.27 9.04
N ARG A 91 6.19 6.61 9.64
CA ARG A 91 7.26 5.75 10.13
C ARG A 91 7.60 6.07 11.58
N SER A 92 6.66 6.65 12.32
CA SER A 92 6.76 6.84 13.76
C SER A 92 6.76 5.51 14.51
N GLY A 93 7.18 5.53 15.76
CA GLY A 93 7.31 4.37 16.63
C GLY A 93 5.99 3.62 16.76
N SER A 94 4.84 4.32 16.92
CA SER A 94 3.50 3.71 17.04
C SER A 94 3.18 2.75 15.89
N MET A 95 3.65 3.07 14.69
CA MET A 95 3.50 2.23 13.50
C MET A 95 4.20 0.86 13.62
N PHE A 96 5.20 0.73 14.50
CA PHE A 96 5.94 -0.52 14.76
C PHE A 96 5.42 -1.29 15.98
N TRP A 97 4.63 -0.66 16.86
CA TRP A 97 4.26 -1.21 18.18
C TRP A 97 2.96 -2.03 18.20
N SER A 98 2.32 -2.31 17.07
CA SER A 98 1.07 -3.10 17.06
C SER A 98 1.27 -4.49 17.69
N GLN A 99 0.87 -4.62 18.96
CA GLN A 99 0.90 -5.84 19.76
C GLN A 99 -0.11 -6.86 19.23
N VAL A 100 0.36 -7.87 18.48
CA VAL A 100 -0.09 -9.27 18.62
C VAL A 100 1.12 -10.16 18.31
N SER A 101 1.34 -11.14 19.17
CA SER A 101 2.42 -12.14 19.22
C SER A 101 3.04 -12.61 17.90
N GLU A 102 4.35 -12.89 17.98
CA GLU A 102 5.14 -13.84 17.20
C GLU A 102 5.33 -13.54 15.70
N ARG A 103 6.46 -12.89 15.36
CA ARG A 103 7.29 -13.04 14.13
C ARG A 103 6.62 -13.03 12.73
N ASP A 104 5.30 -12.96 12.60
CA ASP A 104 4.58 -13.45 11.43
C ASP A 104 3.37 -12.57 10.97
N ARG A 105 3.30 -11.28 11.36
CA ARG A 105 2.34 -10.34 10.74
C ARG A 105 2.99 -9.02 10.37
N LEU A 106 2.53 -8.43 9.27
CA LEU A 106 2.94 -7.09 8.79
C LEU A 106 2.67 -6.06 9.89
N THR A 107 3.67 -5.26 10.25
CA THR A 107 3.49 -4.10 11.12
C THR A 107 2.61 -3.06 10.41
N ARG A 108 2.02 -2.10 11.16
CA ARG A 108 1.32 -0.96 10.54
C ARG A 108 2.28 -0.18 9.63
N ALA A 109 3.53 -0.03 10.07
CA ALA A 109 4.59 0.61 9.30
C ALA A 109 4.81 -0.12 7.96
N ASP A 110 4.92 -1.45 7.97
CA ASP A 110 5.04 -2.24 6.74
C ASP A 110 3.83 -2.02 5.83
N ALA A 111 2.61 -2.17 6.37
CA ALA A 111 1.37 -1.98 5.64
C ALA A 111 1.32 -0.59 4.96
N ALA A 112 1.70 0.46 5.69
CA ALA A 112 1.75 1.83 5.20
C ALA A 112 2.78 2.00 4.06
N ALA A 113 3.99 1.49 4.25
CA ALA A 113 5.06 1.62 3.26
C ALA A 113 4.71 0.93 1.94
N ILE A 114 4.06 -0.24 1.98
CA ILE A 114 3.61 -0.95 0.77
C ILE A 114 2.51 -0.17 0.08
N PHE A 115 1.53 0.28 0.85
CA PHE A 115 0.40 1.04 0.31
C PHE A 115 0.88 2.29 -0.39
N GLY A 116 1.70 3.08 0.29
CA GLY A 116 2.28 4.31 -0.23
C GLY A 116 3.15 4.06 -1.45
N THR A 117 4.04 3.06 -1.40
CA THR A 117 4.92 2.70 -2.53
C THR A 117 4.11 2.23 -3.74
N ALA A 118 3.10 1.39 -3.54
CA ALA A 118 2.26 0.90 -4.63
C ALA A 118 1.45 2.04 -5.29
N LEU A 119 0.96 3.01 -4.51
CA LEU A 119 0.30 4.20 -5.05
C LEU A 119 1.30 5.11 -5.78
N ALA A 120 2.49 5.34 -5.23
CA ALA A 120 3.53 6.15 -5.86
C ALA A 120 3.99 5.57 -7.20
N LEU A 121 4.19 4.25 -7.29
CA LEU A 121 4.54 3.56 -8.53
C LEU A 121 3.44 3.62 -9.60
N ARG A 122 2.19 3.91 -9.20
CA ARG A 122 1.01 3.95 -10.08
C ARG A 122 0.53 5.36 -10.38
N ALA A 123 1.09 6.35 -9.68
CA ALA A 123 0.90 7.75 -10.04
C ALA A 123 1.68 8.10 -11.30
N ALA A 124 1.14 9.04 -12.08
CA ALA A 124 1.83 9.59 -13.24
C ALA A 124 3.13 10.30 -12.83
N ASP A 125 3.03 11.07 -11.75
CA ASP A 125 4.11 11.78 -11.05
C ASP A 125 3.85 11.72 -9.54
N ALA A 126 4.82 11.23 -8.76
CA ALA A 126 4.69 11.10 -7.32
C ALA A 126 5.96 11.46 -6.56
N ASP A 127 5.77 12.22 -5.49
CA ASP A 127 6.75 12.40 -4.44
C ASP A 127 6.39 11.45 -3.29
N LEU A 128 7.21 10.41 -3.09
CA LEU A 128 7.09 9.48 -1.98
C LEU A 128 7.98 9.95 -0.83
N VAL A 129 7.41 10.06 0.36
CA VAL A 129 8.10 10.61 1.53
C VAL A 129 7.79 9.74 2.74
N GLU A 130 8.82 9.38 3.48
CA GLU A 130 8.66 8.86 4.84
C GLU A 130 8.68 10.00 5.85
N PHE A 131 7.88 9.88 6.92
CA PHE A 131 7.88 10.87 7.99
C PHE A 131 7.71 10.25 9.39
N GLY A 132 8.24 10.94 10.38
CA GLY A 132 8.12 10.70 11.81
C GLY A 132 8.52 11.98 12.54
N SER A 133 9.55 11.97 13.39
CA SER A 133 10.14 13.21 13.94
C SER A 133 10.81 14.06 12.86
N THR A 134 11.29 13.43 11.79
CA THR A 134 11.85 14.06 10.60
C THR A 134 11.12 13.54 9.37
N SER A 135 11.36 14.13 8.20
CA SER A 135 10.80 13.62 6.94
C SER A 135 11.79 13.73 5.79
N ALA A 136 11.83 12.69 4.96
CA ALA A 136 12.76 12.57 3.85
C ALA A 136 12.08 11.95 2.62
N PRO A 137 12.45 12.38 1.39
CA PRO A 137 12.03 11.68 0.18
C PRO A 137 12.56 10.25 0.17
N VAL A 138 11.72 9.32 -0.24
CA VAL A 138 12.11 7.95 -0.58
C VAL A 138 12.22 7.89 -2.09
N GLU A 139 13.46 7.85 -2.59
CA GLU A 139 13.68 7.73 -4.03
C GLU A 139 13.10 6.41 -4.54
N PHE A 140 12.62 6.41 -5.78
CA PHE A 140 12.21 5.20 -6.50
C PHE A 140 12.24 5.45 -8.00
N ARG A 141 12.28 4.36 -8.79
CA ARG A 141 12.17 4.42 -10.25
C ARG A 141 10.91 3.70 -10.72
N LYS A 142 10.33 4.15 -11.84
CA LYS A 142 9.22 3.43 -12.47
C LYS A 142 9.66 2.00 -12.80
N GLY A 143 8.85 1.02 -12.39
CA GLY A 143 9.14 -0.41 -12.57
C GLY A 143 10.14 -1.02 -11.58
N GLU A 144 10.62 -0.26 -10.59
CA GLU A 144 11.47 -0.80 -9.53
C GLU A 144 10.71 -1.80 -8.64
N SER A 145 11.42 -2.80 -8.09
CA SER A 145 10.82 -3.76 -7.15
C SER A 145 10.32 -3.02 -5.91
N VAL A 146 9.03 -3.23 -5.59
CA VAL A 146 8.41 -2.71 -4.37
C VAL A 146 9.25 -3.07 -3.16
N LEU A 147 9.74 -4.32 -3.08
CA LEU A 147 10.53 -4.79 -1.95
C LEU A 147 11.82 -4.00 -1.76
N LYS A 148 12.49 -3.63 -2.86
CA LYS A 148 13.72 -2.82 -2.82
C LYS A 148 13.47 -1.39 -2.38
N ILE A 149 12.31 -0.83 -2.70
CA ILE A 149 11.91 0.49 -2.20
C ILE A 149 11.58 0.38 -0.70
N LEU A 150 10.91 -0.69 -0.27
CA LEU A 150 10.57 -0.91 1.15
C LEU A 150 11.80 -0.97 2.06
N GLU A 151 12.93 -1.50 1.57
CA GLU A 151 14.22 -1.53 2.29
C GLU A 151 14.75 -0.13 2.66
N ARG A 152 14.26 0.94 1.99
CA ARG A 152 14.70 2.32 2.21
C ARG A 152 13.96 3.02 3.36
N PHE A 153 12.83 2.48 3.79
CA PHE A 153 12.05 3.08 4.88
C PHE A 153 12.67 2.78 6.25
N GLY A 154 12.88 3.82 7.04
CA GLY A 154 13.40 3.75 8.41
C GLY A 154 12.31 3.71 9.48
N ASN A 155 12.73 3.69 10.74
CA ASN A 155 11.92 4.10 11.89
C ASN A 155 12.38 5.50 12.29
N LEU A 156 11.45 6.46 12.29
CA LEU A 156 11.71 7.88 12.47
C LEU A 156 11.28 8.41 13.84
N GLY A 157 10.95 7.53 14.79
CA GLY A 157 10.72 7.90 16.19
C GLY A 157 9.36 8.56 16.42
N GLY A 158 9.32 9.87 16.68
CA GLY A 158 8.07 10.60 16.92
C GLY A 158 7.22 10.78 15.67
N THR A 159 6.22 11.67 15.73
CA THR A 159 5.30 11.96 14.63
C THR A 159 5.10 13.47 14.48
N ASP A 160 5.52 14.04 13.36
CA ASP A 160 5.24 15.43 12.99
C ASP A 160 4.67 15.51 11.57
N THR A 161 3.37 15.22 11.48
CA THR A 161 2.66 15.22 10.19
C THR A 161 2.56 16.64 9.60
N THR A 162 2.37 17.66 10.46
CA THR A 162 2.20 19.04 10.00
C THR A 162 3.48 19.55 9.34
N GLU A 163 4.65 19.33 9.94
CA GLU A 163 5.91 19.75 9.33
C GLU A 163 6.24 18.93 8.08
N ALA A 164 5.94 17.64 8.04
CA ALA A 164 6.11 16.83 6.83
C ALA A 164 5.28 17.38 5.65
N VAL A 165 4.02 17.74 5.88
CA VAL A 165 3.16 18.36 4.87
C VAL A 165 3.76 19.69 4.40
N ARG A 166 4.15 20.59 5.33
CA ARG A 166 4.72 21.91 4.97
C ARG A 166 6.01 21.78 4.18
N ARG A 167 6.89 20.86 4.59
CA ARG A 167 8.18 20.64 3.97
C ARG A 167 8.05 20.08 2.56
N HIS A 168 7.11 19.17 2.31
CA HIS A 168 7.07 18.42 1.05
C HIS A 168 5.94 18.79 0.11
N TYR A 169 4.88 19.46 0.57
CA TYR A 169 3.84 19.95 -0.33
C TYR A 169 4.38 21.03 -1.27
N ARG A 170 4.26 20.80 -2.57
CA ARG A 170 4.81 21.63 -3.65
C ARG A 170 3.83 21.75 -4.81
N LYS A 171 2.59 22.19 -4.51
CA LYS A 171 1.49 22.33 -5.48
C LYS A 171 1.09 21.00 -6.14
N HIS A 172 1.06 19.93 -5.35
CA HIS A 172 0.53 18.64 -5.77
C HIS A 172 -0.97 18.73 -6.05
N ASP A 173 -1.44 17.93 -6.99
CA ASP A 173 -2.86 17.82 -7.33
C ASP A 173 -3.63 17.05 -6.25
N ARG A 174 -2.94 16.19 -5.50
CA ARG A 174 -3.48 15.47 -4.33
C ARG A 174 -2.41 15.16 -3.29
N VAL A 175 -2.85 14.95 -2.05
CA VAL A 175 -2.01 14.49 -0.94
C VAL A 175 -2.61 13.22 -0.32
N LEU A 176 -1.78 12.20 -0.16
CA LEU A 176 -2.10 10.94 0.52
C LEU A 176 -1.29 10.88 1.82
N ILE A 177 -1.95 10.66 2.95
CA ILE A 177 -1.32 10.52 4.26
C ILE A 177 -1.67 9.13 4.80
N VAL A 178 -0.66 8.32 5.13
CA VAL A 178 -0.86 6.96 5.65
C VAL A 178 -0.24 6.88 7.03
N THR A 179 -1.08 6.82 8.08
CA THR A 179 -0.67 7.01 9.49
C THR A 179 -1.57 6.20 10.42
N ASP A 180 -1.20 6.06 11.70
CA ASP A 180 -2.09 5.55 12.75
C ASP A 180 -2.72 6.66 13.61
N GLU A 181 -2.67 7.91 13.14
CA GLU A 181 -3.34 9.12 13.66
C GLU A 181 -3.13 9.43 15.15
N GLN A 182 -1.89 9.33 15.63
CA GLN A 182 -1.47 10.19 16.75
C GLN A 182 -0.98 11.53 16.19
N TYR A 183 -1.91 12.43 15.85
CA TYR A 183 -1.55 13.82 15.59
C TYR A 183 -1.04 14.43 16.91
N ALA A 184 0.28 14.48 17.07
CA ALA A 184 0.87 15.32 18.10
C ALA A 184 0.42 16.77 17.85
N PRO A 185 -0.03 17.51 18.88
CA PRO A 185 -0.36 18.92 18.73
C PRO A 185 0.84 19.68 18.15
N HIS A 186 0.65 20.33 16.99
CA HIS A 186 1.69 21.12 16.34
C HIS A 186 1.33 22.61 16.40
N GLN A 187 2.30 23.49 16.65
CA GLN A 187 2.06 24.93 16.86
C GLN A 187 1.45 25.63 15.63
N GLN A 188 1.67 25.08 14.43
CA GLN A 188 1.13 25.59 13.16
C GLN A 188 -0.29 25.06 12.84
N GLY A 189 -0.89 24.27 13.74
CA GLY A 189 -2.22 23.71 13.58
C GLY A 189 -2.29 22.41 12.77
N ASP A 190 -3.49 22.11 12.28
CA ASP A 190 -3.84 20.87 11.59
C ASP A 190 -3.00 20.66 10.30
N PRO A 191 -2.46 19.44 10.04
CA PRO A 191 -1.67 19.16 8.85
C PRO A 191 -2.43 19.43 7.55
N THR A 192 -3.71 19.08 7.49
CA THR A 192 -4.52 19.21 6.27
C THR A 192 -4.96 20.64 6.00
N ALA A 193 -4.96 21.50 7.03
CA ALA A 193 -5.17 22.94 6.91
C ALA A 193 -3.97 23.66 6.26
N GLN A 194 -2.79 23.04 6.22
CA GLN A 194 -1.62 23.57 5.51
C GLN A 194 -1.75 23.45 3.98
N ILE A 195 -2.71 22.65 3.51
CA ILE A 195 -2.97 22.39 2.09
C ILE A 195 -4.18 23.22 1.65
N PRO A 196 -4.16 23.87 0.47
CA PRO A 196 -5.33 24.59 -0.04
C PRO A 196 -6.60 23.74 -0.02
N SER A 197 -7.74 24.33 0.35
CA SER A 197 -9.02 23.61 0.47
C SER A 197 -9.48 22.94 -0.83
N ARG A 198 -9.06 23.47 -2.00
CA ARG A 198 -9.37 22.88 -3.31
C ARG A 198 -8.59 21.59 -3.62
N VAL A 199 -7.45 21.36 -2.96
CA VAL A 199 -6.61 20.18 -3.22
C VAL A 199 -7.11 19.03 -2.35
N PRO A 200 -7.48 17.86 -2.92
CA PRO A 200 -7.88 16.70 -2.15
C PRO A 200 -6.77 16.18 -1.23
N VAL A 201 -7.16 15.82 0.00
CA VAL A 201 -6.32 15.11 0.96
C VAL A 201 -7.04 13.84 1.40
N TYR A 202 -6.34 12.72 1.30
CA TYR A 202 -6.82 11.40 1.68
C TYR A 202 -5.94 10.86 2.80
N THR A 203 -6.52 10.65 3.97
CA THR A 203 -5.83 10.08 5.12
C THR A 203 -6.27 8.63 5.32
N TRP A 204 -5.34 7.70 5.48
CA TRP A 204 -5.63 6.35 5.96
C TRP A 204 -5.15 6.23 7.39
N ASN A 205 -6.11 6.06 8.30
CA ASN A 205 -5.86 5.79 9.71
C ASN A 205 -5.80 4.27 9.97
N LEU A 206 -4.63 3.77 10.34
CA LEU A 206 -4.37 2.35 10.60
C LEU A 206 -4.75 1.89 12.01
N GLU A 207 -4.86 2.81 12.96
CA GLU A 207 -5.40 2.52 14.29
C GLU A 207 -6.92 2.29 14.23
N GLY A 208 -7.60 2.97 13.30
CA GLY A 208 -9.03 2.85 13.01
C GLY A 208 -9.52 1.48 12.52
N TYR A 209 -8.66 0.45 12.41
CA TYR A 209 -9.01 -0.94 12.06
C TYR A 209 -10.12 -1.54 12.95
N ARG A 210 -10.42 -0.93 14.10
CA ARG A 210 -11.48 -1.34 15.04
C ARG A 210 -12.82 -0.61 14.89
N ALA A 211 -12.93 0.55 14.21
CA ALA A 211 -14.10 1.43 14.42
C ALA A 211 -14.73 2.13 13.18
N GLY A 212 -14.12 2.20 12.00
CA GLY A 212 -14.64 3.07 10.91
C GLY A 212 -14.86 2.37 9.56
N HIS A 213 -16.11 2.12 9.16
CA HIS A 213 -16.50 1.54 7.86
C HIS A 213 -16.91 2.59 6.80
N GLY A 214 -16.36 3.81 6.84
CA GLY A 214 -16.63 4.81 5.79
C GLY A 214 -15.70 6.02 5.88
N PRO A 215 -15.54 6.77 4.76
CA PRO A 215 -14.81 8.04 4.77
C PRO A 215 -15.49 9.03 5.72
N SER A 216 -14.74 9.52 6.71
CA SER A 216 -15.13 10.69 7.52
C SER A 216 -14.38 11.92 7.01
N GLY A 217 -15.06 13.06 6.94
CA GLY A 217 -14.42 14.31 6.51
C GLY A 217 -15.39 15.30 5.87
N THR A 218 -14.91 16.52 5.61
CA THR A 218 -15.69 17.60 5.00
C THR A 218 -15.03 18.04 3.70
N GLY A 219 -15.82 18.18 2.63
CA GLY A 219 -15.37 18.66 1.32
C GLY A 219 -14.25 17.81 0.68
N ASN A 220 -13.04 18.36 0.69
CA ASN A 220 -11.85 17.79 0.05
C ASN A 220 -10.89 17.08 1.04
N ARG A 221 -11.37 16.73 2.23
CA ARG A 221 -10.63 15.96 3.23
C ARG A 221 -11.39 14.67 3.48
N HIS A 222 -10.74 13.53 3.28
CA HIS A 222 -11.35 12.21 3.50
C HIS A 222 -10.42 11.36 4.35
N THR A 223 -10.94 10.79 5.42
CA THR A 223 -10.22 9.87 6.29
C THR A 223 -10.84 8.48 6.20
N PHE A 224 -10.02 7.46 5.93
CA PHE A 224 -10.43 6.07 5.83
C PHE A 224 -9.88 5.25 7.00
N GLY A 225 -10.68 4.30 7.50
CA GLY A 225 -10.23 3.31 8.46
C GLY A 225 -9.59 2.10 7.80
N GLY A 226 -8.38 1.75 8.23
CA GLY A 226 -7.68 0.53 7.87
C GLY A 226 -7.12 0.46 6.44
N LEU A 227 -6.26 -0.54 6.22
CA LEU A 227 -5.71 -0.87 4.90
C LEU A 227 -6.18 -2.25 4.47
N SER A 228 -6.96 -2.26 3.38
CA SER A 228 -7.38 -3.45 2.67
C SER A 228 -7.19 -3.24 1.17
N ASP A 229 -7.35 -4.29 0.38
CA ASP A 229 -7.29 -4.23 -1.08
C ASP A 229 -8.25 -3.17 -1.68
N ALA A 230 -9.38 -2.89 -1.01
CA ALA A 230 -10.33 -1.87 -1.43
C ALA A 230 -9.78 -0.44 -1.30
N ALA A 231 -8.84 -0.21 -0.37
CA ALA A 231 -8.25 1.11 -0.12
C ALA A 231 -7.60 1.72 -1.38
N PHE A 232 -6.99 0.88 -2.23
CA PHE A 232 -6.37 1.33 -3.47
C PHE A 232 -7.35 1.95 -4.47
N ARG A 233 -8.64 1.61 -4.37
CA ARG A 233 -9.67 2.11 -5.30
C ARG A 233 -10.33 3.41 -4.82
N MET A 234 -10.14 3.77 -3.55
CA MET A 234 -10.91 4.87 -2.95
C MET A 234 -10.58 6.23 -3.55
N VAL A 235 -9.31 6.47 -3.91
CA VAL A 235 -8.89 7.75 -4.53
C VAL A 235 -9.62 7.94 -5.86
N SER A 236 -9.46 6.99 -6.78
CA SER A 236 -10.09 7.10 -8.10
C SER A 236 -11.60 7.18 -8.00
N LEU A 237 -12.24 6.40 -7.12
CA LEU A 237 -13.69 6.44 -6.96
C LEU A 237 -14.21 7.81 -6.50
N LEU A 238 -13.49 8.48 -5.60
CA LEU A 238 -13.88 9.81 -5.11
C LEU A 238 -13.55 10.93 -6.11
N GLU A 239 -12.47 10.80 -6.87
CA GLU A 239 -12.11 11.76 -7.91
C GLU A 239 -13.06 11.64 -9.12
N ASP A 240 -13.33 10.43 -9.60
CA ASP A 240 -14.26 10.17 -10.70
C ASP A 240 -15.67 10.67 -10.36
N ALA A 241 -16.12 10.50 -9.11
CA ALA A 241 -17.43 10.99 -8.65
C ALA A 241 -17.53 12.53 -8.65
N ARG A 242 -16.41 13.25 -8.55
CA ARG A 242 -16.38 14.72 -8.62
C ARG A 242 -16.35 15.23 -10.05
N ASP A 243 -15.62 14.54 -10.92
CA ASP A 243 -15.46 14.92 -12.32
C ASP A 243 -16.63 14.47 -13.20
N SER A 244 -17.46 13.55 -12.71
CA SER A 244 -18.67 13.09 -13.38
C SER A 244 -19.72 14.21 -13.45
N ARG A 245 -19.92 14.77 -14.64
CA ARG A 245 -21.16 15.49 -14.97
C ARG A 245 -22.28 14.48 -15.08
N TRP A 246 -23.42 14.81 -14.47
CA TRP A 246 -24.56 13.90 -14.50
C TRP A 246 -25.10 13.78 -15.94
N PRO A 247 -25.48 12.58 -16.41
CA PRO A 247 -25.81 12.33 -17.83
C PRO A 247 -26.99 13.12 -18.41
N TRP A 248 -27.72 13.90 -17.61
CA TRP A 248 -28.76 14.82 -18.06
C TRP A 248 -28.33 16.30 -18.07
N GLN A 249 -27.05 16.58 -17.84
CA GLN A 249 -26.46 17.93 -17.91
C GLN A 249 -25.65 18.17 -19.20
N ALA A 250 -25.87 17.35 -20.23
CA ALA A 250 -25.26 17.46 -21.56
C ALA A 250 -26.31 17.82 -22.62
#